data_AF-A0AAW7VZQ5-F1
#
_entry.id   AF-A0AAW7VZQ5-F1
#
_cell.length_a   1.000
_cell.length_b   1.000
_cell.length_c   1.000
_cell.angle_alpha   90.00
_cell.angle_beta   90.00
_cell.angle_gamma   90.00
#
_symmetry.space_group_name_H-M   'P 1'
#
loop_
_entity.id
_entity.type
_entity.pdbx_description
1 polymer ?
#
loop_
_entity_poly.entity_id
_entity_poly.type
_entity_poly.pdbx_seq_one_letter_code
_entity_poly.pdbx_strand_id
1 'polypeptide(L)' 'MSPTLSNAEILRCQQEGYNAYLEGKQPRACPYKLGTPEGEAMGDAWFRGYAASKTDRAKANKASEQTGSQ' A
#
# COMPACT_ATOMS: atom_id res chain seq x y z
N MET A 1 -20.98 -15.28 5.72
CA MET A 1 -19.79 -15.57 4.89
C MET A 1 -19.02 -14.27 4.77
N SER A 2 -17.81 -14.19 5.30
CA SER A 2 -16.92 -13.07 4.98
C SER A 2 -16.58 -13.16 3.50
N PRO A 3 -16.67 -12.09 2.70
CA PRO A 3 -16.21 -12.13 1.33
C PRO A 3 -14.70 -12.42 1.34
N THR A 4 -14.34 -13.58 0.83
CA THR A 4 -12.93 -13.97 0.71
C THR A 4 -12.42 -13.44 -0.61
N LEU A 5 -11.69 -12.34 -0.59
CA LEU A 5 -10.93 -11.90 -1.76
C LEU A 5 -9.98 -13.01 -2.21
N SER A 6 -9.84 -13.17 -3.52
CA SER A 6 -8.81 -14.03 -4.07
C SER A 6 -7.42 -13.45 -3.81
N ASN A 7 -6.40 -14.31 -3.81
CA ASN A 7 -5.01 -13.85 -3.69
C ASN A 7 -4.64 -12.85 -4.80
N ALA A 8 -5.18 -13.02 -6.01
CA ALA A 8 -4.94 -12.10 -7.12
C ALA A 8 -5.51 -10.70 -6.85
N GLU A 9 -6.72 -10.62 -6.27
CA GLU A 9 -7.33 -9.35 -5.89
C GLU A 9 -6.57 -8.68 -4.76
N ILE A 10 -6.14 -9.44 -3.75
CA ILE A 10 -5.31 -8.92 -2.65
C ILE A 10 -4.01 -8.31 -3.19
N LEU A 11 -3.31 -9.03 -4.07
CA LEU A 11 -2.07 -8.56 -4.68
C LEU A 11 -2.29 -7.31 -5.55
N ARG A 12 -3.40 -7.27 -6.31
CA ARG A 12 -3.76 -6.08 -7.09
C ARG A 12 -3.99 -4.87 -6.18
N CYS A 13 -4.79 -5.02 -5.12
CA CYS A 13 -5.06 -3.95 -4.17
C CYS A 13 -3.77 -3.44 -3.52
N GLN A 14 -2.88 -4.35 -3.09
CA GLN A 14 -1.57 -4.01 -2.54
C GLN A 14 -0.71 -3.24 -3.56
N GLN A 15 -0.65 -3.70 -4.81
CA GLN A 15 0.12 -3.01 -5.85
C GLN A 15 -0.41 -1.60 -6.12
N GLU A 16 -1.73 -1.43 -6.15
CA GLU A 16 -2.34 -0.11 -6.30
C GLU A 16 -2.02 0.82 -5.14
N GLY A 17 -2.03 0.31 -3.90
CA GLY A 17 -1.64 1.09 -2.72
C GLY A 17 -0.17 1.45 -2.72
N TYR A 18 0.68 0.53 -3.16
CA TYR A 18 2.12 0.75 -3.33
C TYR A 18 2.40 1.90 -4.32
N ASN A 19 1.82 1.82 -5.51
CA ASN A 19 1.91 2.88 -6.53
C ASN A 19 1.30 4.20 -6.03
N ALA A 20 0.20 4.08 -5.26
CA ALA A 20 -0.43 5.07 -4.42
C ALA A 20 0.54 6.13 -3.87
N TYR A 21 1.41 5.62 -3.01
CA TYR A 21 2.40 6.41 -2.28
C TYR A 21 3.53 6.91 -3.17
N LEU A 22 3.98 6.09 -4.14
CA LEU A 22 5.04 6.50 -5.07
C LEU A 22 4.62 7.69 -5.94
N GLU A 23 3.35 7.76 -6.30
CA GLU A 23 2.72 8.90 -6.99
C GLU A 23 2.45 10.10 -6.07
N GLY A 24 2.74 9.98 -4.76
CA GLY A 24 2.52 11.05 -3.78
C GLY A 24 1.05 11.27 -3.41
N LYS A 25 0.15 10.32 -3.72
CA LYS A 25 -1.25 10.40 -3.29
C LYS A 25 -1.35 10.24 -1.78
N GLN A 26 -2.37 10.86 -1.19
CA GLN A 26 -2.64 10.71 0.24
C GLN A 26 -3.40 9.41 0.53
N PRO A 27 -3.35 8.87 1.77
CA PRO A 27 -4.08 7.64 2.14
C PRO A 27 -5.59 7.70 1.88
N ARG A 28 -6.19 8.90 1.98
CA ARG A 28 -7.61 9.13 1.67
C ARG A 28 -7.98 8.95 0.18
N ALA A 29 -6.99 8.77 -0.68
CA ALA A 29 -7.21 8.47 -2.10
C ALA A 29 -7.46 6.96 -2.36
N CYS A 30 -7.54 6.14 -1.31
CA CYS A 30 -7.97 4.75 -1.43
C CYS A 30 -9.31 4.68 -2.20
N PRO A 31 -9.38 3.96 -3.34
CA PRO A 31 -10.56 3.96 -4.19
C PRO A 31 -11.67 3.02 -3.69
N TYR A 32 -11.37 2.17 -2.70
CA TYR A 32 -12.27 1.13 -2.24
C TYR A 32 -13.35 1.68 -1.30
N LYS A 33 -14.59 1.23 -1.51
CA LYS A 33 -15.75 1.68 -0.73
C LYS A 33 -15.75 1.02 0.65
N LEU A 34 -15.20 1.74 1.62
CA LEU A 34 -15.27 1.38 3.04
C LEU A 34 -16.74 1.35 3.51
N GLY A 35 -17.05 0.46 4.45
CA GLY A 35 -18.40 0.17 4.96
C GLY A 35 -19.10 -1.03 4.32
N THR A 36 -18.44 -1.73 3.39
CA THR A 36 -18.89 -3.05 2.91
C THR A 36 -17.82 -4.10 3.22
N PRO A 37 -18.18 -5.35 3.57
CA PRO A 37 -17.17 -6.35 3.93
C PRO A 37 -16.09 -6.58 2.84
N GLU A 38 -16.47 -6.47 1.57
CA GLU A 38 -15.54 -6.58 0.44
C GLU A 38 -14.65 -5.33 0.30
N GLY A 39 -15.24 -4.14 0.38
CA GLY A 39 -14.50 -2.89 0.29
C GLY A 39 -13.55 -2.67 1.47
N GLU A 40 -13.90 -3.14 2.67
CA GLU A 40 -12.99 -3.18 3.83
C GLU A 40 -11.79 -4.10 3.57
N ALA A 41 -12.02 -5.31 3.05
CA ALA A 41 -10.94 -6.25 2.73
C ALA A 41 -10.01 -5.72 1.62
N MET A 42 -10.56 -5.07 0.59
CA MET A 42 -9.77 -4.44 -0.48
C MET A 42 -9.03 -3.21 0.04
N GLY A 43 -9.67 -2.40 0.88
CA GLY A 43 -9.08 -1.26 1.56
C GLY A 43 -7.90 -1.65 2.43
N ASP A 44 -8.04 -2.69 3.25
CA ASP A 44 -6.97 -3.25 4.07
C ASP A 44 -5.77 -3.70 3.22
N ALA A 45 -6.02 -4.42 2.13
CA ALA A 45 -4.97 -4.83 1.21
C ALA A 45 -4.27 -3.62 0.57
N TRP A 46 -5.02 -2.59 0.17
CA TRP A 46 -4.47 -1.34 -0.36
C TRP A 46 -3.60 -0.62 0.65
N PHE A 47 -4.06 -0.44 1.89
CA PHE A 47 -3.29 0.23 2.94
C PHE A 47 -2.00 -0.52 3.30
N ARG A 48 -1.99 -1.86 3.23
CA ARG A 48 -0.76 -2.65 3.41
C ARG A 48 0.27 -2.33 2.33
N GLY A 49 -0.14 -2.27 1.07
CA GLY A 49 0.75 -1.89 -0.05
C GLY A 49 1.28 -0.45 0.09
N TYR A 50 0.40 0.48 0.47
CA TYR A 50 0.76 1.87 0.72
C TYR A 50 1.78 2.01 1.88
N ALA A 51 1.62 1.25 2.96
CA ALA A 51 2.57 1.25 4.07
C ALA A 51 3.92 0.59 3.70
N ALA A 52 3.89 -0.45 2.85
CA ALA A 52 5.09 -1.12 2.35
C ALA A 52 5.98 -0.16 1.55
N SER A 53 5.43 0.56 0.56
CA SER A 53 6.17 1.55 -0.22
C SER A 53 6.74 2.70 0.63
N LYS A 54 6.01 3.14 1.66
CA LYS A 54 6.52 4.11 2.65
C LYS A 54 7.75 3.59 3.38
N THR A 55 7.72 2.32 3.78
CA THR A 55 8.82 1.65 4.46
C THR A 55 10.02 1.48 3.51
N ASP A 56 9.80 1.06 2.28
CA ASP A 56 10.86 0.89 1.28
C ASP A 56 11.55 2.21 0.98
N ARG A 57 10.79 3.30 0.79
CA ARG A 57 11.37 4.64 0.59
C ARG A 57 12.17 5.10 1.79
N ALA A 58 11.69 4.85 3.02
CA ALA A 58 12.44 5.18 4.23
C ALA A 58 13.76 4.39 4.33
N LYS A 59 13.75 3.10 3.95
CA LYS A 59 14.97 2.27 3.89
C LYS A 59 15.93 2.76 2.81
N ALA A 60 15.45 3.09 1.63
CA ALA A 60 16.25 3.61 0.53
C ALA A 60 16.95 4.92 0.91
N ASN A 61 16.23 5.83 1.56
CA ASN A 61 16.80 7.09 2.06
C ASN A 61 17.92 6.84 3.10
N LYS A 62 17.67 5.95 4.08
CA LYS A 62 18.69 5.58 5.07
C LYS A 62 19.94 4.96 4.45
N ALA A 63 19.77 4.11 3.43
CA ALA A 63 20.88 3.50 2.72
C ALA A 63 21.72 4.53 1.96
N SER A 64 21.09 5.55 1.36
CA SER A 64 21.80 6.65 0.68
C SER A 64 22.56 7.57 1.64
N GLU A 65 22.10 7.73 2.89
CA GLU A 65 22.81 8.53 3.90
C GLU A 65 24.11 7.85 4.37
N GLN A 66 24.09 6.52 4.48
CA GLN A 66 25.26 5.74 4.92
C GLN A 66 26.37 5.66 3.88
N THR A 67 26.06 5.76 2.59
CA THR A 67 27.07 5.72 1.51
C THR A 67 27.67 7.07 1.16
N GLY A 68 27.10 8.18 1.64
CA GLY A 68 27.61 9.55 1.41
C GLY A 68 28.60 10.06 2.45
N SER A 69 28.97 9.25 3.44
CA SER A 69 29.85 9.63 4.57
C SER A 69 31.24 8.96 4.52
N GLN A 70 31.82 8.82 3.32
CA GLN A 70 33.21 8.38 3.13
C GLN A 70 34.11 9.52 2.64
#